data_AF-A0A538A9C5-F1
#
_entry.id   AF-A0A538A9C5-F1
#
_cell.length_a   1.000
_cell.length_b   1.000
_cell.length_c   1.000
_cell.angle_alpha   90.00
_cell.angle_beta   90.00
_cell.angle_gamma   90.00
#
_symmetry.space_group_name_H-M   'P 1'
#
loop_
_entity.id
_entity.type
_entity.pdbx_description
1 polymer ?
#
loop_
_entity_poly.entity_id
_entity_poly.type
_entity_poly.pdbx_seq_one_letter_code
_entity_poly.pdbx_strand_id
1 'polypeptide(L)'
;MRHVCALLAALLLCPMSAMADEEPDIKFFYPVVTRRPVIERELEASFQHSKSREGRASQFSGALEWPITPWWQVEVEMPFLYRNPNDAASTAGPGDLELQNKFLLWKSVQHLVLVSGGFELRLPSGSERRGLGGEIAVEP
;
A
#
# COMPACT_ATOMS: atom_id res chain seq x y z
N MET A 1 11.16 13.26 -24.79
CA MET A 1 10.88 12.96 -23.35
C MET A 1 9.77 13.81 -22.72
N ARG A 2 9.39 14.98 -23.27
CA ARG A 2 8.27 15.81 -22.75
C ARG A 2 6.86 15.23 -22.98
N HIS A 3 6.69 14.35 -23.97
CA HIS A 3 5.37 13.80 -24.34
C HIS A 3 4.94 12.58 -23.51
N VAL A 4 5.89 11.87 -22.88
CA VAL A 4 5.61 10.69 -22.05
C VAL A 4 4.99 11.12 -20.70
N CYS A 5 5.48 12.22 -20.11
CA CYS A 5 4.90 12.77 -18.88
C CYS A 5 3.48 13.34 -19.09
N ALA A 6 3.17 13.85 -20.29
CA ALA A 6 1.84 14.38 -20.59
C ALA A 6 0.78 13.27 -20.72
N LEU A 7 1.17 12.09 -21.23
CA LEU A 7 0.31 10.91 -21.33
C LEU A 7 0.02 10.29 -19.95
N LEU A 8 1.01 10.26 -19.05
CA LEU A 8 0.79 9.82 -17.66
C LEU A 8 -0.13 10.77 -16.88
N ALA A 9 -0.03 12.09 -17.10
CA ALA A 9 -0.88 13.08 -16.46
C ALA A 9 -2.34 13.05 -16.98
N ALA A 10 -2.55 12.69 -18.25
CA ALA A 10 -3.88 12.55 -18.84
C ALA A 10 -4.63 11.31 -18.32
N LEU A 11 -3.92 10.23 -17.99
CA LEU A 11 -4.50 9.02 -17.36
C LEU A 11 -4.96 9.26 -15.91
N LEU A 12 -4.40 10.25 -15.22
CA LEU A 12 -4.80 10.65 -13.86
C LEU A 12 -6.04 11.57 -13.82
N LEU A 13 -6.51 12.06 -14.98
CA LEU A 13 -7.58 13.05 -15.07
C LEU A 13 -8.86 12.52 -15.74
N CYS A 14 -8.96 11.22 -16.05
CA CYS A 14 -10.25 10.63 -16.40
C CYS A 14 -11.08 10.45 -15.13
N PRO A 15 -12.19 11.19 -14.94
CA PRO A 15 -13.18 10.81 -13.96
C PRO A 15 -13.84 9.55 -14.53
N MET A 16 -13.36 8.38 -14.14
CA MET A 16 -14.23 7.22 -14.13
C MET A 16 -15.29 7.53 -13.07
N SER A 17 -16.36 8.17 -13.51
CA SER A 17 -17.68 8.08 -12.91
C SER A 17 -18.15 6.63 -13.08
N ALA A 18 -17.41 5.69 -12.49
CA ALA A 18 -17.92 4.37 -12.18
C ALA A 18 -19.04 4.64 -11.18
N MET A 19 -20.26 4.30 -11.59
CA MET A 19 -21.45 4.41 -10.79
C MET A 19 -21.14 3.79 -9.42
N ALA A 20 -21.03 4.64 -8.41
CA ALA A 20 -20.99 4.22 -7.03
C ALA A 20 -22.39 3.71 -6.71
N ASP A 21 -22.64 2.45 -7.06
CA ASP A 21 -23.69 1.66 -6.45
C ASP A 21 -23.29 1.59 -4.97
N GLU A 22 -24.06 2.24 -4.09
CA GLU A 22 -23.90 2.14 -2.64
C GLU A 22 -24.24 0.70 -2.25
N GLU A 23 -23.30 -0.22 -2.49
CA GLU A 23 -23.39 -1.55 -1.91
C GLU A 23 -23.37 -1.41 -0.38
N PRO A 24 -24.24 -2.14 0.34
CA PRO A 24 -24.36 -2.01 1.78
C PRO A 24 -23.00 -2.23 2.45
N ASP A 25 -22.59 -1.25 3.26
CA ASP A 25 -21.39 -1.25 4.09
C ASP A 25 -21.44 -2.42 5.09
N ILE A 26 -20.82 -3.54 4.72
CA ILE A 26 -20.64 -4.67 5.64
C ILE A 26 -19.33 -4.44 6.36
N LYS A 27 -19.42 -3.92 7.59
CA LYS A 27 -18.28 -3.78 8.49
C LYS A 27 -17.78 -5.17 8.91
N PHE A 28 -16.89 -5.75 8.12
CA PHE A 28 -16.18 -6.97 8.48
C PHE A 28 -15.09 -6.62 9.50
N PHE A 29 -15.37 -6.89 10.78
CA PHE A 29 -14.56 -6.40 11.90
C PHE A 29 -13.19 -7.08 12.08
N TYR A 30 -12.92 -8.21 11.43
CA TYR A 30 -11.66 -8.95 11.65
C TYR A 30 -11.21 -9.70 10.40
N PRO A 31 -10.41 -9.09 9.51
CA PRO A 31 -9.68 -9.87 8.53
C PRO A 31 -8.63 -10.73 9.21
N VAL A 32 -8.47 -11.97 8.73
CA VAL A 32 -7.52 -12.95 9.30
C VAL A 32 -6.11 -12.80 8.70
N VAL A 33 -6.00 -12.25 7.48
CA VAL A 33 -4.73 -12.21 6.73
C VAL A 33 -4.37 -10.81 6.23
N THR A 34 -5.33 -10.02 5.75
CA THR A 34 -5.08 -8.70 5.15
C THR A 34 -5.50 -7.56 6.06
N ARG A 35 -4.76 -6.45 6.15
CA ARG A 35 -5.06 -5.35 7.09
C ARG A 35 -6.49 -4.77 6.99
N ARG A 36 -7.14 -4.84 5.82
CA ARG A 36 -8.55 -4.45 5.60
C ARG A 36 -9.19 -5.32 4.49
N PRO A 37 -10.33 -6.01 4.71
CA PRO A 37 -10.92 -6.92 3.72
C PRO A 37 -11.94 -6.23 2.78
N VAL A 38 -12.27 -4.96 3.03
CA VAL A 38 -13.29 -4.21 2.29
C VAL A 38 -12.63 -3.44 1.13
N ILE A 39 -13.35 -3.33 0.01
CA ILE A 39 -12.90 -2.63 -1.18
C ILE A 39 -13.22 -1.13 -1.00
N GLU A 40 -12.23 -0.32 -0.65
CA GLU A 40 -12.41 1.10 -0.33
C GLU A 40 -11.34 1.97 -1.01
N ARG A 41 -11.68 3.23 -1.25
CA ARG A 41 -10.74 4.24 -1.74
C ARG A 41 -10.27 5.08 -0.57
N GLU A 42 -9.07 4.79 -0.07
CA GLU A 42 -8.49 5.48 1.07
C GLU A 42 -7.06 5.92 0.78
N LEU A 43 -6.68 7.06 1.35
CA LEU A 43 -5.29 7.49 1.43
C LEU A 43 -4.89 7.41 2.89
N GLU A 44 -4.03 6.46 3.22
CA GLU A 44 -3.50 6.30 4.57
C GLU A 44 -2.10 6.91 4.64
N ALA A 45 -1.87 7.74 5.64
CA ALA A 45 -0.54 8.25 5.96
C ALA A 45 -0.20 7.80 7.37
N SER A 46 0.88 7.03 7.51
CA SER A 46 1.34 6.54 8.81
C SER A 46 2.71 7.11 9.14
N PHE A 47 2.92 7.39 10.43
CA PHE A 47 4.21 7.83 10.94
C PHE A 47 4.57 6.98 12.15
N GLN A 48 5.71 6.32 12.07
CA GLN A 48 6.24 5.48 13.14
C GLN A 48 7.59 6.04 13.59
N HIS A 49 7.76 6.19 14.90
CA HIS A 49 9.04 6.59 15.49
C HIS A 49 9.45 5.55 16.52
N SER A 50 10.64 4.98 16.33
CA SER A 50 11.21 4.02 17.27
C SER A 50 12.59 4.48 17.73
N LYS A 51 12.90 4.20 18.99
CA LYS A 51 14.19 4.46 19.61
C LYS A 51 14.67 3.16 20.23
N SER A 52 15.80 2.65 19.76
CA SER A 52 16.47 1.47 20.31
C SER A 52 17.83 1.87 20.90
N ARG A 53 18.53 0.88 21.48
CA ARG A 53 19.90 1.05 21.95
C ARG A 53 20.88 1.29 20.78
N GLU A 54 20.57 0.81 19.58
CA GLU A 54 21.39 1.02 18.36
C GLU A 54 21.13 2.38 17.69
N GLY A 55 20.03 3.07 18.00
CA GLY A 55 19.78 4.40 17.46
C GLY A 55 18.29 4.78 17.38
N ARG A 56 17.98 5.72 16.49
CA ARG A 56 16.63 6.22 16.25
C ARG A 56 16.21 5.89 14.82
N ALA A 57 14.98 5.42 14.65
CA ALA A 57 14.38 5.25 13.35
C ALA A 57 13.04 6.00 13.29
N SER A 58 12.81 6.69 12.18
CA SER A 58 11.51 7.25 11.84
C SER A 58 11.12 6.71 10.48
N GLN A 59 9.87 6.29 10.36
CA GLN A 59 9.27 5.84 9.10
C GLN A 59 8.02 6.66 8.86
N PHE A 60 7.90 7.19 7.65
CA PHE A 60 6.68 7.79 7.14
C PHE A 60 6.21 6.95 5.95
N SER A 61 5.03 6.37 6.01
CA SER A 61 4.46 5.63 4.87
C SER A 61 3.23 6.36 4.34
N GLY A 62 3.11 6.42 3.02
CA GLY A 62 1.86 6.76 2.35
C GLY A 62 1.34 5.56 1.59
N ALA A 63 0.13 5.12 1.91
CA ALA A 63 -0.58 4.06 1.21
C ALA A 63 -1.79 4.62 0.47
N LEU A 64 -1.93 4.26 -0.80
CA LEU A 64 -3.06 4.62 -1.64
C LEU A 64 -3.81 3.35 -2.02
N GLU A 65 -5.05 3.23 -1.52
CA GLU A 65 -5.97 2.17 -1.89
C GLU A 65 -6.86 2.65 -3.04
N TRP A 66 -6.82 1.93 -4.16
CA TRP A 66 -7.61 2.23 -5.35
C TRP A 66 -8.47 1.03 -5.79
N PRO A 67 -9.80 1.11 -5.62
CA PRO A 67 -10.71 0.09 -6.13
C PRO A 67 -10.83 0.25 -7.65
N ILE A 68 -10.42 -0.77 -8.40
CA ILE A 68 -10.51 -0.80 -9.87
C ILE A 68 -11.88 -1.35 -10.29
N THR A 69 -12.38 -2.34 -9.56
CA THR A 69 -13.72 -2.94 -9.74
C THR A 69 -14.32 -3.27 -8.37
N PRO A 70 -15.62 -3.61 -8.27
CA PRO A 70 -16.24 -4.04 -7.02
C PRO A 70 -15.59 -5.30 -6.40
N TRP A 71 -14.82 -6.06 -7.17
CA TRP A 71 -14.15 -7.29 -6.74
C TRP A 71 -12.61 -7.22 -6.82
N TRP A 72 -12.02 -6.10 -7.24
CA TRP A 72 -10.56 -5.95 -7.34
C TRP A 72 -10.11 -4.57 -6.89
N GLN A 73 -9.17 -4.56 -5.95
CA GLN A 73 -8.48 -3.39 -5.44
C GLN A 73 -6.98 -3.53 -5.60
N VAL A 74 -6.35 -2.41 -5.90
CA VAL A 74 -4.90 -2.26 -5.90
C VAL A 74 -4.54 -1.28 -4.79
N GLU A 75 -3.49 -1.59 -4.05
CA GLU A 75 -2.95 -0.74 -3.01
C GLU A 75 -1.46 -0.52 -3.28
N VAL A 76 -1.02 0.72 -3.16
CA VAL A 76 0.37 1.11 -3.36
C VAL A 76 0.84 1.81 -2.10
N GLU A 77 1.82 1.21 -1.40
CA GLU A 77 2.47 1.83 -0.25
C GLU A 77 3.89 2.26 -0.61
N MET A 78 4.20 3.53 -0.32
CA MET A 78 5.54 4.08 -0.44
C MET A 78 6.06 4.50 0.94
N PRO A 79 6.97 3.73 1.54
CA PRO A 79 7.63 4.10 2.78
C PRO A 79 8.80 5.05 2.52
N PHE A 80 8.99 6.00 3.44
CA PHE A 80 10.15 6.86 3.54
C PHE A 80 10.81 6.64 4.90
N LEU A 81 12.06 6.23 4.87
CA LEU A 81 12.81 5.77 6.04
C LEU A 81 13.89 6.78 6.41
N TYR A 82 13.96 7.10 7.68
CA TYR A 82 15.03 7.89 8.29
C TYR A 82 15.65 7.08 9.43
N ARG A 83 16.91 6.69 9.28
CA ARG A 83 17.68 5.96 10.29
C ARG A 83 18.82 6.84 10.80
N ASN A 84 18.91 6.98 12.11
CA ASN A 84 19.98 7.70 12.79
C ASN A 84 20.62 6.76 13.84
N PRO A 85 21.54 5.87 13.42
CA PRO A 85 22.29 5.01 14.34
C PRO A 85 23.25 5.83 15.20
N ASN A 86 23.56 5.35 16.41
CA ASN A 86 24.48 6.06 17.31
C ASN A 86 25.94 6.05 16.81
N ASP A 87 26.35 4.97 16.11
CA ASP A 87 27.73 4.71 15.73
C ASP A 87 28.02 4.94 14.22
N ALA A 88 27.06 5.48 13.46
CA ALA A 88 27.21 5.73 12.02
C ALA A 88 26.45 6.98 11.56
N ALA A 89 26.67 7.40 10.31
CA ALA A 89 26.00 8.57 9.75
C ALA A 89 24.49 8.33 9.59
N SER A 90 23.69 9.38 9.84
CA SER A 90 22.25 9.34 9.56
C SER A 90 21.99 9.10 8.07
N THR A 91 20.99 8.27 7.78
CA THR A 91 20.61 7.89 6.43
C THR A 91 19.11 8.11 6.24
N ALA A 92 18.73 8.73 5.12
CA ALA A 92 17.35 9.02 4.78
C ALA A 92 17.07 8.66 3.32
N GLY A 93 15.86 8.18 3.03
CA GLY A 93 15.42 7.98 1.66
C GLY A 93 14.16 7.15 1.52
N PRO A 94 13.65 7.02 0.29
CA PRO A 94 12.55 6.10 0.00
C PRO A 94 12.99 4.66 0.29
N GLY A 95 12.04 3.88 0.81
CA GLY A 95 12.17 2.44 0.94
C GLY A 95 11.67 1.69 -0.28
N ASP A 96 11.42 0.40 -0.08
CA ASP A 96 10.86 -0.47 -1.10
C ASP A 96 9.38 -0.16 -1.31
N LEU A 97 8.98 -0.02 -2.57
CA LEU A 97 7.61 0.25 -2.97
C LEU A 97 6.85 -1.06 -2.85
N GLU A 98 5.75 -1.04 -2.12
CA GLU A 98 4.89 -2.21 -1.95
C GLU A 98 3.64 -2.04 -2.81
N LEU A 99 3.37 -3.04 -3.65
CA LEU A 99 2.19 -3.12 -4.49
C LEU A 99 1.38 -4.32 -4.05
N GLN A 100 0.23 -4.07 -3.44
CA GLN A 100 -0.70 -5.09 -3.01
C GLN A 100 -1.87 -5.16 -4.00
N ASN A 101 -2.25 -6.38 -4.37
CA ASN A 101 -3.43 -6.64 -5.18
C ASN A 101 -4.39 -7.51 -4.38
N LYS A 102 -5.65 -7.12 -4.32
CA LYS A 102 -6.68 -7.76 -3.51
C LYS A 102 -7.89 -8.06 -4.37
N PHE A 103 -8.31 -9.32 -4.36
CA PHE A 103 -9.47 -9.82 -5.11
C PHE A 103 -10.52 -10.36 -4.15
N LEU A 104 -11.75 -9.88 -4.28
CA LEU A 104 -12.92 -10.44 -3.63
C LEU A 104 -13.38 -11.67 -4.42
N LEU A 105 -13.17 -12.86 -3.85
CA LEU A 105 -13.50 -14.13 -4.50
C LEU A 105 -14.95 -14.53 -4.24
N TRP A 106 -15.46 -14.25 -3.03
CA TRP A 106 -16.82 -14.59 -2.66
C TRP A 106 -17.34 -13.69 -1.53
N LYS A 107 -18.61 -13.29 -1.62
CA LYS A 107 -19.32 -12.49 -0.61
C LYS A 107 -20.72 -13.08 -0.44
N SER A 108 -21.12 -13.37 0.79
CA SER A 108 -22.48 -13.76 1.12
C SER A 108 -23.02 -12.92 2.27
N VAL A 109 -24.00 -12.07 1.96
CA VAL A 109 -24.67 -11.20 2.94
C VAL A 109 -25.49 -12.04 3.94
N GLN A 110 -26.14 -13.10 3.47
CA GLN A 110 -26.99 -13.97 4.30
C GLN A 110 -26.18 -14.72 5.36
N HIS A 111 -24.96 -15.13 5.03
CA HIS A 111 -24.08 -15.87 5.93
C HIS A 111 -23.03 -14.96 6.59
N LEU A 112 -22.98 -13.67 6.23
CA LEU A 112 -21.96 -12.70 6.66
C LEU A 112 -20.53 -13.20 6.46
N VAL A 113 -20.28 -13.86 5.33
CA VAL A 113 -18.96 -14.40 4.98
C VAL A 113 -18.40 -13.66 3.77
N LEU A 114 -17.11 -13.36 3.84
CA LEU A 114 -16.32 -12.79 2.77
C LEU A 114 -15.04 -13.60 2.62
N VAL A 115 -14.73 -13.97 1.38
CA VAL A 115 -13.47 -14.62 1.00
C VAL A 115 -12.77 -13.70 0.02
N SER A 116 -11.58 -13.25 0.39
CA SER A 116 -10.67 -12.51 -0.46
C SER A 116 -9.33 -13.23 -0.55
N GLY A 117 -8.65 -13.04 -1.68
CA GLY A 117 -7.27 -13.45 -1.88
C GLY A 117 -6.48 -12.27 -2.42
N GLY A 118 -5.17 -12.29 -2.27
CA GLY A 118 -4.33 -11.22 -2.77
C GLY A 118 -2.94 -11.71 -3.11
N PHE A 119 -2.09 -10.75 -3.48
CA PHE A 119 -0.65 -10.92 -3.44
C PHE A 119 -0.03 -9.55 -3.18
N GLU A 120 1.07 -9.57 -2.46
CA GLU A 120 1.93 -8.42 -2.19
C GLU A 120 3.21 -8.56 -2.99
N LEU A 121 3.60 -7.50 -3.66
CA LEU A 121 4.85 -7.39 -4.41
C LEU A 121 5.66 -6.25 -3.80
N ARG A 122 6.81 -6.57 -3.22
CA ARG A 122 7.81 -5.58 -2.81
C ARG A 122 8.79 -5.37 -3.96
N LEU A 123 8.93 -4.11 -4.38
CA LEU A 123 9.83 -3.70 -5.44
C LEU A 123 11.09 -3.08 -4.85
N PRO A 124 12.29 -3.39 -5.39
CA PRO A 124 13.56 -2.91 -4.86
C PRO A 124 13.84 -1.45 -5.26
N SER A 125 12.94 -0.53 -4.90
CA SER A 125 13.12 0.92 -5.10
C SER A 125 13.93 1.56 -3.98
N GLY A 126 14.01 0.90 -2.82
CA GLY A 126 14.84 1.27 -1.70
C GLY A 126 16.32 1.04 -1.99
N SER A 127 17.17 1.72 -1.23
CA SER A 127 18.61 1.62 -1.42
C SER A 127 19.23 0.59 -0.48
N GLU A 128 19.64 -0.55 -1.04
CA GLU A 128 20.35 -1.63 -0.31
C GLU A 128 21.65 -1.14 0.34
N ARG A 129 22.45 -0.39 -0.42
CA ARG A 129 23.70 0.24 0.08
C ARG A 129 23.50 1.12 1.31
N ARG A 130 22.29 1.66 1.48
CA ARG A 130 21.91 2.55 2.59
C ARG A 130 21.06 1.83 3.65
N GLY A 131 20.81 0.54 3.49
CA GLY A 131 19.97 -0.26 4.38
C GLY A 131 18.53 0.23 4.43
N LEU A 132 18.05 0.83 3.32
CA LEU A 132 16.70 1.39 3.20
C LEU A 132 15.76 0.46 2.43
N GLY A 133 16.18 -0.74 2.04
CA GLY A 133 15.44 -1.67 1.19
C GLY A 133 16.35 -2.30 0.15
N GLY A 134 15.83 -2.55 -1.04
CA GLY A 134 16.51 -3.21 -2.15
C GLY A 134 16.13 -4.69 -2.30
N GLU A 135 15.11 -5.14 -1.58
CA GLU A 135 14.65 -6.53 -1.65
C GLU A 135 13.48 -6.62 -2.63
N ILE A 136 13.48 -7.67 -3.45
CA ILE A 136 12.32 -8.07 -4.23
C ILE A 136 11.66 -9.24 -3.52
N ALA A 137 10.38 -9.10 -3.17
CA ALA A 137 9.63 -10.14 -2.52
C ALA A 137 8.24 -10.24 -3.14
N VAL A 138 7.71 -11.47 -3.19
CA VAL A 138 6.33 -11.75 -3.60
C VAL A 138 5.72 -12.64 -2.54
N GLU A 139 4.64 -12.17 -1.92
CA GLU A 139 3.92 -12.87 -0.86
C GLU A 139 2.46 -13.06 -1.30
N PRO A 140 1.87 -14.27 -1.16
CA PRO A 140 0.46 -14.51 -1.46
C PRO A 140 -0.48 -14.09 -0.32
#